data_AF-A0A1Y4CGF7-F1
#
_entry.id   AF-A0A1Y4CGF7-F1
#
_cell.length_a   1.000
_cell.length_b   1.000
_cell.length_c   1.000
_cell.angle_alpha   90.00
_cell.angle_beta   90.00
_cell.angle_gamma   90.00
#
_symmetry.space_group_name_H-M   'P 1'
#
loop_
_entity.id
_entity.type
_entity.pdbx_description
1 polymer ?
#
loop_
_entity_poly.entity_id
_entity_poly.type
_entity_poly.pdbx_seq_one_letter_code
_entity_poly.pdbx_strand_id
1 'polypeptide(L)'
;MAAALSLGACGGSGGETTQPGTTDAPPQQEQAAPANSLEAFIQDVQADFSSTSKKLLDEQEKLFAEVGETYEDYLASVDKIQQWYDLAVSETEALGARAVESGREYYKLVVDSVDVTDDRELDKATEEYYDSVYEDAFEDYYDEIYEDAFDEMYDAYYDGVIQDAYDVTPYDEWSEAHSDAYDAWSDARSDVYDAWSDTRSDVYSDYSDVRSAFYSNDFDVEGVFAPVQVVENGGTVESAESAAGDAEPAAADSSDASGVDPEFKAMMDGYESFFNEYVEFIKAYGENPTSTELIAQYSNLMAQYTESMGTMSEVDTSDLSPADAAYYAEVTARIYENLAEVA
;
A
#
# COMPACT_ATOMS: atom_id res chain seq x y z
N MET A 1 -39.77 22.44 40.58
CA MET A 1 -38.82 23.13 41.48
C MET A 1 -37.77 23.73 40.55
N ALA A 2 -37.94 24.98 40.11
CA ALA A 2 -37.26 26.17 40.64
C ALA A 2 -35.72 26.00 40.61
N ALA A 3 -34.91 26.85 39.97
CA ALA A 3 -35.10 28.23 39.56
C ALA A 3 -34.06 28.63 38.49
N ALA A 4 -34.46 29.55 37.62
CA ALA A 4 -33.55 30.45 36.91
C ALA A 4 -33.04 31.52 37.89
N LEU A 5 -31.80 31.99 37.71
CA LEU A 5 -31.33 33.28 38.23
C LEU A 5 -30.27 33.87 37.28
N SER A 6 -30.74 34.87 36.54
CA SER A 6 -29.99 35.90 35.81
C SER A 6 -29.27 36.87 36.73
N LEU A 7 -28.21 37.54 36.23
CA LEU A 7 -27.78 38.95 36.44
C LEU A 7 -26.32 39.06 35.94
N GLY A 8 -25.84 40.03 35.16
CA GLY A 8 -26.34 41.33 34.78
C GLY A 8 -25.38 42.46 35.20
N ALA A 9 -24.66 43.01 34.21
CA ALA A 9 -24.34 44.45 34.01
C ALA A 9 -23.04 45.13 34.52
N CYS A 10 -22.69 46.16 33.72
CA CYS A 10 -21.82 47.36 33.91
C CYS A 10 -20.33 47.20 33.54
N GLY A 11 -19.69 47.98 32.64
CA GLY A 11 -20.00 49.27 32.01
C GLY A 11 -19.05 50.38 32.53
N GLY A 12 -18.19 50.96 31.68
CA GLY A 12 -17.42 52.18 32.00
C GLY A 12 -16.23 52.49 31.07
N SER A 13 -16.21 53.72 30.53
CA SER A 13 -15.37 54.22 29.42
C SER A 13 -14.43 55.37 29.84
N GLY A 14 -13.42 55.67 29.02
CA GLY A 14 -12.64 56.94 28.97
C GLY A 14 -11.14 56.70 28.70
N GLY A 15 -10.40 57.35 27.79
CA GLY A 15 -10.63 58.47 26.86
C GLY A 15 -9.34 58.71 26.02
N GLU A 16 -9.48 59.46 24.92
CA GLU A 16 -8.55 59.71 23.79
C GLU A 16 -7.24 60.49 24.06
N THR A 17 -6.23 60.32 23.18
CA THR A 17 -5.44 61.42 22.55
C THR A 17 -4.81 61.03 21.17
N THR A 18 -5.44 61.50 20.08
CA THR A 18 -4.94 62.14 18.82
C THR A 18 -3.64 61.73 18.04
N GLN A 19 -3.83 61.07 16.87
CA GLN A 19 -3.41 61.31 15.44
C GLN A 19 -1.94 61.65 14.98
N PRO A 20 -1.55 61.56 13.66
CA PRO A 20 -2.16 60.95 12.45
C PRO A 20 -1.22 60.22 11.42
N GLY A 21 -1.83 59.45 10.48
CA GLY A 21 -1.30 59.06 9.14
C GLY A 21 -0.52 57.73 9.10
N THR A 22 -0.83 56.73 8.27
CA THR A 22 -1.15 56.74 6.83
C THR A 22 -1.88 55.46 6.38
N THR A 23 -2.87 55.64 5.49
CA THR A 23 -3.36 54.74 4.43
C THR A 23 -3.74 53.29 4.75
N ASP A 24 -5.06 53.03 4.70
CA ASP A 24 -5.68 51.73 4.48
C ASP A 24 -5.10 51.00 3.26
N ALA A 25 -4.63 49.77 3.49
CA ALA A 25 -4.70 48.65 2.56
C ALA A 25 -5.27 47.46 3.35
N PRO A 26 -6.24 46.70 2.82
CA PRO A 26 -6.84 45.57 3.53
C PRO A 26 -5.79 44.47 3.76
N PRO A 27 -5.97 43.60 4.77
CA PRO A 27 -4.98 42.58 5.08
C PRO A 27 -4.85 41.66 3.87
N GLN A 28 -3.66 41.63 3.25
CA GLN A 28 -3.30 40.47 2.46
C GLN A 28 -3.24 39.32 3.46
N GLN A 29 -4.21 38.41 3.34
CA GLN A 29 -4.09 37.08 3.88
C GLN A 29 -2.80 36.51 3.32
N GLU A 30 -1.83 36.36 4.21
CA GLU A 30 -0.64 35.56 3.97
C GLU A 30 -1.15 34.15 3.71
N GLN A 31 -1.09 33.75 2.45
CA GLN A 31 -1.58 32.46 1.97
C GLN A 31 -0.63 31.37 2.48
N ALA A 32 -0.89 30.91 3.69
CA ALA A 32 -0.40 29.63 4.17
C ALA A 32 -1.45 28.57 3.82
N ALA A 33 -1.21 27.79 2.76
CA ALA A 33 -1.72 26.42 2.59
C ALA A 33 -1.41 25.89 1.18
N PRO A 34 -0.28 25.19 1.02
CA PRO A 34 -0.28 23.90 0.30
C PRO A 34 -0.01 22.70 1.23
N ALA A 35 0.72 22.89 2.34
CA ALA A 35 0.99 21.81 3.31
C ALA A 35 -0.27 21.34 4.08
N ASN A 36 -1.17 22.26 4.42
CA ASN A 36 -2.41 21.93 5.14
C ASN A 36 -3.39 21.09 4.32
N SER A 37 -3.27 21.04 2.98
CA SER A 37 -4.15 20.23 2.13
C SER A 37 -3.66 18.79 1.96
N LEU A 38 -2.35 18.55 1.91
CA LEU A 38 -1.77 17.20 1.86
C LEU A 38 -2.01 16.47 3.19
N GLU A 39 -1.71 17.12 4.32
CA GLU A 39 -1.94 16.55 5.65
C GLU A 39 -3.43 16.28 5.91
N ALA A 40 -4.32 17.19 5.50
CA ALA A 40 -5.76 16.98 5.64
C ALA A 40 -6.25 15.80 4.79
N PHE A 41 -5.69 15.60 3.59
CA PHE A 41 -6.04 14.46 2.74
C PHE A 41 -5.62 13.14 3.40
N ILE A 42 -4.39 13.05 3.94
CA ILE A 42 -3.92 11.87 4.68
C ILE A 42 -4.84 11.59 5.87
N GLN A 43 -5.22 12.61 6.63
CA GLN A 43 -6.13 12.46 7.77
C GLN A 43 -7.52 11.96 7.35
N ASP A 44 -8.03 12.39 6.19
CA ASP A 44 -9.31 11.90 5.65
C ASP A 44 -9.21 10.40 5.27
N VAL A 45 -8.08 9.96 4.70
CA VAL A 45 -7.82 8.54 4.40
C VAL A 45 -7.72 7.72 5.68
N GLN A 46 -6.91 8.14 6.66
CA GLN A 46 -6.81 7.46 7.96
C GLN A 46 -8.17 7.36 8.66
N ALA A 47 -8.99 8.42 8.58
CA ALA A 47 -10.35 8.40 9.13
C ALA A 47 -11.26 7.39 8.42
N ASP A 48 -11.09 7.14 7.13
CA ASP A 48 -11.84 6.10 6.40
C ASP A 48 -11.52 4.70 6.93
N PHE A 49 -10.23 4.39 7.16
CA PHE A 49 -9.78 3.15 7.81
C PHE A 49 -10.43 2.99 9.19
N SER A 50 -10.24 3.97 10.08
CA SER A 50 -10.81 3.90 11.43
C SER A 50 -12.35 3.82 11.42
N SER A 51 -13.01 4.47 10.47
CA SER A 51 -14.47 4.42 10.35
C SER A 51 -14.97 3.06 9.88
N THR A 52 -14.20 2.40 9.01
CA THR A 52 -14.49 1.05 8.52
C THR A 52 -14.30 0.05 9.64
N SER A 53 -13.17 0.09 10.37
CA SER A 53 -12.96 -0.76 11.55
C SER A 53 -14.08 -0.59 12.57
N LYS A 54 -14.39 0.67 12.92
CA LYS A 54 -15.47 0.99 13.86
C LYS A 54 -16.81 0.40 13.44
N LYS A 55 -17.15 0.45 12.15
CA LYS A 55 -18.40 -0.11 11.65
C LYS A 55 -18.46 -1.62 11.88
N LEU A 56 -17.37 -2.34 11.60
CA LEU A 56 -17.29 -3.80 11.80
C LEU A 56 -17.40 -4.17 13.29
N LEU A 57 -16.70 -3.46 14.16
CA LEU A 57 -16.75 -3.65 15.61
C LEU A 57 -18.14 -3.31 16.19
N ASP A 58 -18.80 -2.25 15.71
CA ASP A 58 -20.15 -1.90 16.14
C ASP A 58 -21.19 -2.98 15.72
N GLU A 59 -21.02 -3.63 14.55
CA GLU A 59 -21.87 -4.76 14.14
C GLU A 59 -21.53 -6.06 14.89
N GLN A 60 -20.26 -6.25 15.26
CA GLN A 60 -19.81 -7.37 16.10
C GLN A 60 -20.44 -7.27 17.51
N GLU A 61 -20.40 -6.09 18.14
CA GLU A 61 -21.01 -5.87 19.45
C GLU A 61 -22.52 -6.16 19.41
N LYS A 62 -23.21 -5.72 18.34
CA LYS A 62 -24.63 -6.04 18.14
C LYS A 62 -24.85 -7.54 18.00
N LEU A 63 -24.01 -8.22 17.22
CA LEU A 63 -24.08 -9.66 17.07
C LEU A 63 -23.96 -10.36 18.43
N PHE A 64 -22.93 -10.05 19.23
CA PHE A 64 -22.75 -10.63 20.56
C PHE A 64 -23.92 -10.34 21.51
N ALA A 65 -24.55 -9.16 21.41
CA ALA A 65 -25.73 -8.84 22.21
C ALA A 65 -26.99 -9.60 21.76
N GLU A 66 -27.05 -10.04 20.50
CA GLU A 66 -28.20 -10.73 19.93
C GLU A 66 -28.11 -12.25 20.00
N VAL A 67 -26.89 -12.82 19.93
CA VAL A 67 -26.65 -14.26 20.06
C VAL A 67 -26.56 -14.60 21.55
N GLY A 68 -27.36 -15.55 22.01
CA GLY A 68 -27.28 -16.04 23.39
C GLY A 68 -26.02 -16.87 23.64
N GLU A 69 -25.76 -17.17 24.91
CA GLU A 69 -24.53 -17.84 25.38
C GLU A 69 -24.65 -19.38 25.37
N THR A 70 -25.64 -19.95 24.67
CA THR A 70 -25.87 -21.40 24.64
C THR A 70 -25.73 -21.99 23.26
N TYR A 71 -25.44 -23.29 23.19
CA TYR A 71 -25.34 -24.04 21.94
C TYR A 71 -26.61 -23.92 21.08
N GLU A 72 -27.79 -23.91 21.69
CA GLU A 72 -29.07 -23.72 20.99
C GLU A 72 -29.19 -22.30 20.40
N ASP A 73 -28.70 -21.29 21.11
CA ASP A 73 -28.71 -19.90 20.64
C ASP A 73 -27.73 -19.69 19.47
N TYR A 74 -26.56 -20.33 19.53
CA TYR A 74 -25.59 -20.36 18.42
C TYR A 74 -26.22 -20.98 17.17
N LEU A 75 -26.78 -22.19 17.28
CA LEU A 75 -27.42 -22.87 16.14
C LEU A 75 -28.57 -22.05 15.53
N ALA A 76 -29.31 -21.31 16.35
CA ALA A 76 -30.37 -20.42 15.89
C ALA A 76 -29.86 -19.14 15.20
N SER A 77 -28.56 -18.84 15.31
CA SER A 77 -27.96 -17.57 14.91
C SER A 77 -26.79 -17.70 13.93
N VAL A 78 -26.50 -18.90 13.40
CA VAL A 78 -25.42 -19.14 12.42
C VAL A 78 -25.51 -18.16 11.24
N ASP A 79 -26.71 -17.90 10.72
CA ASP A 79 -26.92 -16.95 9.61
C ASP A 79 -26.44 -15.52 9.95
N LYS A 80 -26.51 -15.10 11.21
CA LYS A 80 -26.07 -13.76 11.64
C LYS A 80 -24.56 -13.69 11.79
N ILE A 81 -23.95 -14.77 12.27
CA ILE A 81 -22.49 -14.92 12.37
C ILE A 81 -21.90 -14.88 10.96
N GLN A 82 -22.47 -15.64 10.02
CA GLN A 82 -22.07 -15.59 8.62
C GLN A 82 -22.26 -14.19 8.01
N GLN A 83 -23.35 -13.49 8.32
CA GLN A 83 -23.55 -12.12 7.83
C GLN A 83 -22.46 -11.14 8.32
N TRP A 84 -21.95 -11.32 9.53
CA TRP A 84 -20.84 -10.51 10.02
C TRP A 84 -19.53 -10.85 9.29
N TYR A 85 -19.26 -12.14 9.04
CA TYR A 85 -18.12 -12.57 8.21
C TYR A 85 -18.18 -11.99 6.79
N ASP A 86 -19.32 -12.11 6.12
CA ASP A 86 -19.53 -11.55 4.78
C ASP A 86 -19.36 -10.01 4.76
N LEU A 87 -19.79 -9.34 5.84
CA LEU A 87 -19.60 -7.92 6.02
C LEU A 87 -18.11 -7.57 6.19
N ALA A 88 -17.37 -8.30 7.02
CA ALA A 88 -15.93 -8.07 7.23
C ALA A 88 -15.14 -8.19 5.92
N VAL A 89 -15.40 -9.23 5.11
CA VAL A 89 -14.78 -9.40 3.79
C VAL A 89 -15.12 -8.23 2.87
N SER A 90 -16.41 -7.96 2.67
CA SER A 90 -16.86 -6.94 1.71
C SER A 90 -16.44 -5.51 2.08
N GLU A 91 -16.38 -5.18 3.37
CA GLU A 91 -15.89 -3.86 3.82
C GLU A 91 -14.36 -3.75 3.71
N THR A 92 -13.62 -4.85 3.90
CA THR A 92 -12.16 -4.88 3.67
C THR A 92 -11.83 -4.64 2.21
N GLU A 93 -12.49 -5.36 1.28
CA GLU A 93 -12.34 -5.16 -0.17
C GLU A 93 -12.70 -3.73 -0.57
N ALA A 94 -13.81 -3.21 -0.05
CA ALA A 94 -14.27 -1.86 -0.38
C ALA A 94 -13.33 -0.78 0.18
N LEU A 95 -12.77 -0.97 1.38
CA LEU A 95 -11.76 -0.08 1.96
C LEU A 95 -10.51 -0.09 1.09
N GLY A 96 -10.05 -1.28 0.68
CA GLY A 96 -8.86 -1.40 -0.13
C GLY A 96 -8.96 -0.69 -1.48
N ALA A 97 -10.09 -0.85 -2.17
CA ALA A 97 -10.35 -0.12 -3.42
C ALA A 97 -10.29 1.41 -3.23
N ARG A 98 -10.82 1.93 -2.11
CA ARG A 98 -10.76 3.36 -1.79
C ARG A 98 -9.35 3.81 -1.43
N ALA A 99 -8.57 2.98 -0.73
CA ALA A 99 -7.19 3.29 -0.36
C ALA A 99 -6.27 3.39 -1.60
N VAL A 100 -6.42 2.49 -2.57
CA VAL A 100 -5.70 2.55 -3.85
C VAL A 100 -6.07 3.82 -4.62
N GLU A 101 -7.37 4.13 -4.77
CA GLU A 101 -7.81 5.34 -5.46
C GLU A 101 -7.29 6.62 -4.75
N SER A 102 -7.37 6.64 -3.41
CA SER A 102 -6.89 7.77 -2.61
C SER A 102 -5.38 7.99 -2.75
N GLY A 103 -4.58 6.93 -2.83
CA GLY A 103 -3.13 7.04 -3.04
C GLY A 103 -2.81 7.71 -4.37
N ARG A 104 -3.49 7.28 -5.44
CA ARG A 104 -3.32 7.87 -6.77
C ARG A 104 -3.74 9.34 -6.81
N GLU A 105 -4.83 9.70 -6.12
CA GLU A 105 -5.26 11.09 -5.98
C GLU A 105 -4.26 11.92 -5.15
N TYR A 106 -3.72 11.36 -4.09
CA TYR A 106 -2.71 12.01 -3.26
C TYR A 106 -1.46 12.35 -4.07
N TYR A 107 -0.93 11.43 -4.89
CA TYR A 107 0.25 11.70 -5.70
C TYR A 107 0.01 12.80 -6.74
N LYS A 108 -1.19 12.93 -7.30
CA LYS A 108 -1.56 14.09 -8.13
C LYS A 108 -1.52 15.38 -7.33
N LEU A 109 -2.08 15.35 -6.12
CA LEU A 109 -2.09 16.51 -5.23
C LEU A 109 -0.67 16.92 -4.82
N VAL A 110 0.25 15.97 -4.64
CA VAL A 110 1.68 16.24 -4.40
C VAL A 110 2.25 17.07 -5.55
N VAL A 111 2.17 16.60 -6.80
CA VAL A 111 2.68 17.32 -7.98
C VAL A 111 2.11 18.74 -8.10
N ASP A 112 0.84 18.92 -7.76
CA ASP A 112 0.16 20.24 -7.81
C ASP A 112 0.55 21.17 -6.64
N SER A 113 1.02 20.63 -5.52
CA SER A 113 1.17 21.37 -4.25
C SER A 113 2.61 21.65 -3.84
N VAL A 114 3.59 20.85 -4.30
CA VAL A 114 5.02 21.03 -3.99
C VAL A 114 5.82 21.50 -5.20
N ASP A 115 6.98 22.14 -4.95
CA ASP A 115 7.96 22.42 -6.01
C ASP A 115 8.63 21.11 -6.42
N VAL A 116 8.18 20.55 -7.54
CA VAL A 116 8.72 19.28 -8.09
C VAL A 116 10.19 19.35 -8.48
N THR A 117 10.81 20.54 -8.50
CA THR A 117 12.26 20.69 -8.70
C THR A 117 13.07 20.69 -7.40
N ASP A 118 12.39 20.74 -6.24
CA ASP A 118 12.98 20.48 -4.94
C ASP A 118 12.82 19.01 -4.58
N ASP A 119 13.82 18.20 -4.95
CA ASP A 119 13.85 16.76 -4.72
C ASP A 119 13.52 16.39 -3.26
N ARG A 120 13.94 17.22 -2.29
CA ARG A 120 13.71 16.93 -0.87
C ARG A 120 12.25 17.15 -0.48
N GLU A 121 11.63 18.23 -0.97
CA GLU A 121 10.21 18.48 -0.68
C GLU A 121 9.31 17.46 -1.37
N LEU A 122 9.64 17.06 -2.60
CA LEU A 122 8.92 16.04 -3.36
C LEU A 122 9.01 14.65 -2.73
N ASP A 123 10.23 14.20 -2.42
CA ASP A 123 10.48 12.90 -1.77
C ASP A 123 9.76 12.82 -0.43
N LYS A 124 9.92 13.86 0.41
CA LYS A 124 9.22 13.93 1.70
C LYS A 124 7.70 13.85 1.55
N ALA A 125 7.12 14.63 0.63
CA ALA A 125 5.66 14.62 0.45
C ALA A 125 5.14 13.27 -0.08
N THR A 126 5.94 12.57 -0.88
CA THR A 126 5.62 11.25 -1.41
C THR A 126 5.73 10.17 -0.33
N GLU A 127 6.76 10.22 0.51
CA GLU A 127 6.98 9.32 1.65
C GLU A 127 5.90 9.47 2.75
N GLU A 128 5.42 10.70 3.01
CA GLU A 128 4.45 10.95 4.09
C GLU A 128 3.17 10.11 3.96
N TYR A 129 2.67 9.89 2.73
CA TYR A 129 1.51 9.03 2.50
C TYR A 129 1.83 7.55 2.74
N TYR A 130 3.02 7.12 2.33
CA TYR A 130 3.48 5.75 2.56
C TYR A 130 3.56 5.47 4.07
N ASP A 131 4.22 6.32 4.83
CA ASP A 131 4.33 6.15 6.29
C ASP A 131 2.94 6.18 6.96
N SER A 132 2.14 7.21 6.66
CA SER A 132 0.88 7.45 7.40
C SER A 132 -0.26 6.50 7.02
N VAL A 133 -0.27 5.98 5.79
CA VAL A 133 -1.35 5.12 5.29
C VAL A 133 -0.86 3.68 5.16
N TYR A 134 0.21 3.45 4.37
CA TYR A 134 0.71 2.10 4.11
C TYR A 134 1.30 1.43 5.35
N GLU A 135 2.10 2.15 6.14
CA GLU A 135 2.64 1.60 7.40
C GLU A 135 1.57 1.64 8.50
N ASP A 136 1.09 2.83 8.87
CA ASP A 136 0.24 3.00 10.05
C ASP A 136 -1.21 2.49 9.84
N ALA A 137 -1.97 3.07 8.90
CA ALA A 137 -3.42 2.80 8.82
C ALA A 137 -3.77 1.34 8.45
N PHE A 138 -2.95 0.70 7.60
CA PHE A 138 -3.12 -0.72 7.28
C PHE A 138 -2.74 -1.63 8.46
N GLU A 139 -1.74 -1.28 9.26
CA GLU A 139 -1.36 -2.04 10.47
C GLU A 139 -2.47 -1.92 11.54
N ASP A 140 -2.94 -0.70 11.82
CA ASP A 140 -4.05 -0.46 12.75
C ASP A 140 -5.31 -1.27 12.36
N TYR A 141 -5.67 -1.31 11.07
CA TYR A 141 -6.80 -2.11 10.60
C TYR A 141 -6.58 -3.62 10.76
N TYR A 142 -5.37 -4.08 10.47
CA TYR A 142 -5.01 -5.50 10.58
C TYR A 142 -5.11 -5.98 12.03
N ASP A 143 -4.56 -5.21 12.97
CA ASP A 143 -4.61 -5.51 14.39
C ASP A 143 -6.07 -5.51 14.90
N GLU A 144 -6.84 -4.44 14.61
CA GLU A 144 -8.20 -4.31 15.14
C GLU A 144 -9.19 -5.33 14.57
N ILE A 145 -9.09 -5.63 13.27
CA ILE A 145 -10.09 -6.45 12.58
C ILE A 145 -9.60 -7.88 12.40
N TYR A 146 -8.46 -8.09 11.77
CA TYR A 146 -7.98 -9.43 11.42
C TYR A 146 -7.43 -10.21 12.61
N GLU A 147 -6.72 -9.54 13.52
CA GLU A 147 -6.27 -10.16 14.77
C GLU A 147 -7.40 -10.14 15.82
N ASP A 148 -7.76 -8.97 16.34
CA ASP A 148 -8.62 -8.87 17.52
C ASP A 148 -10.07 -9.33 17.25
N ALA A 149 -10.76 -8.76 16.26
CA ALA A 149 -12.18 -9.06 16.06
C ALA A 149 -12.45 -10.52 15.65
N PHE A 150 -11.60 -11.09 14.79
CA PHE A 150 -11.73 -12.50 14.41
C PHE A 150 -11.37 -13.45 15.56
N ASP A 151 -10.38 -13.12 16.39
CA ASP A 151 -10.07 -13.91 17.58
C ASP A 151 -11.20 -13.85 18.60
N GLU A 152 -11.83 -12.69 18.82
CA GLU A 152 -13.01 -12.58 19.70
C GLU A 152 -14.19 -13.43 19.21
N MET A 153 -14.42 -13.47 17.89
CA MET A 153 -15.45 -14.33 17.29
C MET A 153 -15.16 -15.82 17.49
N TYR A 154 -13.89 -16.21 17.34
CA TYR A 154 -13.42 -17.58 17.56
C TYR A 154 -13.60 -17.99 19.02
N ASP A 155 -13.12 -17.16 19.95
CA ASP A 155 -13.20 -17.40 21.38
C ASP A 155 -14.65 -17.45 21.88
N ALA A 156 -15.51 -16.57 21.37
CA ALA A 156 -16.91 -16.52 21.77
C ALA A 156 -17.68 -17.76 21.35
N TYR A 157 -17.55 -18.17 20.07
CA TYR A 157 -18.41 -19.20 19.50
C TYR A 157 -17.73 -20.55 19.35
N TYR A 158 -16.54 -20.61 18.76
CA TYR A 158 -15.87 -21.87 18.48
C TYR A 158 -15.24 -22.48 19.73
N ASP A 159 -14.31 -21.78 20.40
CA ASP A 159 -13.67 -22.24 21.65
C ASP A 159 -14.52 -21.99 22.90
N GLY A 160 -15.60 -21.23 22.75
CA GLY A 160 -16.59 -20.96 23.79
C GLY A 160 -17.83 -21.85 23.65
N VAL A 161 -18.90 -21.28 23.09
CA VAL A 161 -20.25 -21.89 23.08
C VAL A 161 -20.30 -23.31 22.50
N ILE A 162 -19.61 -23.55 21.38
CA ILE A 162 -19.59 -24.86 20.73
C ILE A 162 -18.73 -25.84 21.52
N GLN A 163 -17.52 -25.44 21.92
CA GLN A 163 -16.62 -26.27 22.69
C GLN A 163 -17.22 -26.70 24.04
N ASP A 164 -17.90 -25.81 24.75
CA ASP A 164 -18.58 -26.10 26.01
C ASP A 164 -19.71 -27.15 25.88
N ALA A 165 -20.26 -27.32 24.68
CA ALA A 165 -21.34 -28.25 24.39
C ALA A 165 -20.87 -29.71 24.18
N TYR A 166 -19.56 -29.97 24.13
CA TYR A 166 -18.96 -31.26 23.78
C TYR A 166 -19.47 -32.43 24.64
N ASP A 167 -19.56 -32.26 25.96
CA ASP A 167 -19.92 -33.33 26.89
C ASP A 167 -21.44 -33.61 26.96
N VAL A 168 -22.27 -32.72 26.41
CA VAL A 168 -23.73 -32.74 26.58
C VAL A 168 -24.52 -32.91 25.28
N THR A 169 -23.83 -32.80 24.13
CA THR A 169 -24.42 -32.92 22.79
C THR A 169 -24.01 -34.26 22.16
N PRO A 170 -24.87 -34.94 21.38
CA PRO A 170 -24.46 -36.09 20.58
C PRO A 170 -23.24 -35.74 19.72
N TYR A 171 -22.22 -36.61 19.72
CA TYR A 171 -20.94 -36.31 19.09
C TYR A 171 -21.06 -36.01 17.59
N ASP A 172 -21.95 -36.66 16.88
CA ASP A 172 -22.22 -36.40 15.46
C ASP A 172 -22.76 -34.98 15.23
N GLU A 173 -23.74 -34.56 16.03
CA GLU A 173 -24.31 -33.20 15.95
C GLU A 173 -23.28 -32.13 16.34
N TRP A 174 -22.52 -32.36 17.41
CA TRP A 174 -21.47 -31.44 17.86
C TRP A 174 -20.34 -31.34 16.84
N SER A 175 -19.87 -32.46 16.30
CA SER A 175 -18.76 -32.50 15.35
C SER A 175 -19.10 -31.79 14.05
N GLU A 176 -20.35 -31.90 13.57
CA GLU A 176 -20.82 -31.16 12.39
C GLU A 176 -20.78 -29.65 12.67
N ALA A 177 -21.43 -29.18 13.74
CA ALA A 177 -21.46 -27.76 14.08
C ALA A 177 -20.07 -27.17 14.34
N HIS A 178 -19.19 -27.93 14.99
CA HIS A 178 -17.82 -27.51 15.28
C HIS A 178 -16.97 -27.42 14.02
N SER A 179 -17.06 -28.39 13.11
CA SER A 179 -16.36 -28.32 11.82
C SER A 179 -16.89 -27.18 10.95
N ASP A 180 -18.21 -27.05 10.82
CA ASP A 180 -18.85 -25.99 10.03
C ASP A 180 -18.47 -24.60 10.56
N ALA A 181 -18.38 -24.44 11.89
CA ALA A 181 -17.97 -23.18 12.52
C ALA A 181 -16.51 -22.82 12.21
N TYR A 182 -15.61 -23.80 12.30
CA TYR A 182 -14.19 -23.57 11.98
C TYR A 182 -14.00 -23.20 10.52
N ASP A 183 -14.65 -23.94 9.61
CA ASP A 183 -14.53 -23.71 8.18
C ASP A 183 -15.05 -22.30 7.83
N ALA A 184 -16.23 -21.91 8.33
CA ALA A 184 -16.79 -20.57 8.10
C ALA A 184 -15.89 -19.45 8.64
N TRP A 185 -15.36 -19.60 9.86
CA TRP A 185 -14.43 -18.62 10.45
C TRP A 185 -13.11 -18.54 9.68
N SER A 186 -12.52 -19.70 9.36
CA SER A 186 -11.22 -19.78 8.68
C SER A 186 -11.31 -19.22 7.27
N ASP A 187 -12.37 -19.56 6.52
CA ASP A 187 -12.59 -19.08 5.16
C ASP A 187 -12.72 -17.55 5.17
N ALA A 188 -13.58 -16.99 6.02
CA ALA A 188 -13.77 -15.55 6.11
C ALA A 188 -12.51 -14.80 6.58
N ARG A 189 -11.76 -15.37 7.53
CA ARG A 189 -10.51 -14.78 8.03
C ARG A 189 -9.44 -14.78 6.94
N SER A 190 -9.36 -15.85 6.15
CA SER A 190 -8.49 -15.92 4.98
C SER A 190 -8.89 -14.91 3.90
N ASP A 191 -10.18 -14.79 3.59
CA ASP A 191 -10.67 -13.82 2.60
C ASP A 191 -10.36 -12.36 3.02
N VAL A 192 -10.48 -12.03 4.32
CA VAL A 192 -10.07 -10.71 4.84
C VAL A 192 -8.56 -10.49 4.71
N TYR A 193 -7.75 -11.51 5.02
CA TYR A 193 -6.30 -11.42 4.86
C TYR A 193 -5.89 -11.21 3.41
N ASP A 194 -6.48 -11.99 2.50
CA ASP A 194 -6.19 -11.91 1.07
C ASP A 194 -6.56 -10.51 0.54
N ALA A 195 -7.76 -10.00 0.86
CA ALA A 195 -8.18 -8.65 0.48
C ALA A 195 -7.24 -7.56 1.03
N TRP A 196 -6.82 -7.67 2.30
CA TRP A 196 -5.87 -6.74 2.92
C TRP A 196 -4.48 -6.81 2.26
N SER A 197 -3.96 -8.01 2.04
CA SER A 197 -2.63 -8.27 1.48
C SER A 197 -2.54 -7.83 0.02
N ASP A 198 -3.55 -8.14 -0.78
CA ASP A 198 -3.64 -7.72 -2.18
C ASP A 198 -3.66 -6.20 -2.27
N THR A 199 -4.50 -5.55 -1.47
CA THR A 199 -4.56 -4.08 -1.44
C THR A 199 -3.23 -3.47 -0.99
N ARG A 200 -2.62 -4.00 0.08
CA ARG A 200 -1.34 -3.48 0.57
C ARG A 200 -0.25 -3.59 -0.51
N SER A 201 -0.28 -4.69 -1.27
CA SER A 201 0.61 -4.90 -2.41
C SER A 201 0.34 -3.89 -3.54
N ASP A 202 -0.93 -3.61 -3.85
CA ASP A 202 -1.31 -2.62 -4.86
C ASP A 202 -0.84 -1.21 -4.47
N VAL A 203 -1.05 -0.80 -3.22
CA VAL A 203 -0.59 0.50 -2.71
C VAL A 203 0.93 0.61 -2.74
N TYR A 204 1.64 -0.45 -2.39
CA TYR A 204 3.11 -0.49 -2.49
C TYR A 204 3.58 -0.37 -3.95
N SER A 205 2.93 -1.10 -4.86
CA SER A 205 3.24 -1.03 -6.30
C SER A 205 3.04 0.38 -6.82
N ASP A 206 1.89 1.00 -6.52
CA ASP A 206 1.58 2.37 -6.94
C ASP A 206 2.61 3.38 -6.41
N TYR A 207 3.02 3.24 -5.14
CA TYR A 207 4.07 4.05 -4.54
C TYR A 207 5.41 3.89 -5.28
N SER A 208 5.80 2.65 -5.54
CA SER A 208 7.05 2.33 -6.25
C SER A 208 7.05 2.93 -7.67
N ASP A 209 5.94 2.79 -8.40
CA ASP A 209 5.79 3.30 -9.75
C ASP A 209 5.88 4.83 -9.80
N VAL A 210 5.17 5.52 -8.90
CA VAL A 210 5.21 6.98 -8.80
C VAL A 210 6.59 7.49 -8.38
N ARG A 211 7.22 6.85 -7.39
CA ARG A 211 8.55 7.25 -6.94
C ARG A 211 9.58 7.11 -8.04
N SER A 212 9.50 6.03 -8.83
CA SER A 212 10.34 5.81 -10.01
C SER A 212 10.12 6.87 -11.09
N ALA A 213 8.86 7.23 -11.36
CA ALA A 213 8.49 8.28 -12.31
C ALA A 213 9.05 9.65 -11.87
N PHE A 214 8.83 10.03 -10.61
CA PHE A 214 9.32 11.30 -10.05
C PHE A 214 10.84 11.40 -10.09
N TYR A 215 11.55 10.32 -9.74
CA TYR A 215 13.01 10.25 -9.88
C TYR A 215 13.47 10.49 -11.33
N SER A 216 12.69 10.01 -12.30
CA SER A 216 12.93 10.20 -13.73
C SER A 216 12.48 11.56 -14.27
N ASN A 217 12.05 12.47 -13.39
CA ASN A 217 11.42 13.76 -13.73
C ASN A 217 10.14 13.61 -14.58
N ASP A 218 9.43 12.49 -14.43
CA ASP A 218 8.11 12.28 -15.00
C ASP A 218 7.04 12.53 -13.92
N PHE A 219 6.30 13.61 -14.07
CA PHE A 219 5.26 14.03 -13.12
C PHE A 219 3.83 13.79 -13.66
N ASP A 220 3.69 13.06 -14.76
CA ASP A 220 2.38 12.64 -15.27
C ASP A 220 1.85 11.42 -14.50
N VAL A 221 1.34 11.67 -13.29
CA VAL A 221 0.77 10.63 -12.41
C VAL A 221 -0.37 9.86 -13.11
N GLU A 222 -1.12 10.51 -14.00
CA GLU A 222 -2.17 9.82 -14.77
C GLU A 222 -1.59 8.86 -15.80
N GLY A 223 -0.48 9.25 -16.43
CA GLY A 223 0.29 8.42 -17.35
C GLY A 223 0.88 7.19 -16.67
N VAL A 224 1.37 7.32 -15.44
CA VAL A 224 1.94 6.21 -14.64
C VAL A 224 0.92 5.09 -14.43
N PHE A 225 -0.33 5.45 -14.09
CA PHE A 225 -1.39 4.48 -13.81
C PHE A 225 -2.27 4.14 -15.02
N ALA A 226 -1.95 4.67 -16.20
CA ALA A 226 -2.70 4.37 -17.39
C ALA A 226 -2.57 2.88 -17.74
N PRO A 227 -3.66 2.18 -18.09
CA PRO A 227 -3.57 0.78 -18.47
C PRO A 227 -2.63 0.65 -19.66
N VAL A 228 -1.65 -0.26 -19.57
CA VAL A 228 -0.72 -0.55 -20.67
C VAL A 228 -1.53 -0.96 -21.90
N GLN A 229 -1.67 -0.03 -22.84
CA GLN A 229 -2.26 -0.30 -24.14
C GLN A 229 -1.23 -1.13 -24.91
N VAL A 230 -1.40 -2.45 -24.93
CA VAL A 230 -0.62 -3.32 -25.82
C VAL A 230 -1.01 -2.94 -27.25
N VAL A 231 -0.20 -2.07 -27.88
CA VAL A 231 -0.35 -1.75 -29.28
C VAL A 231 0.13 -2.97 -30.05
N GLU A 232 -0.81 -3.81 -30.52
CA GLU A 232 -0.52 -4.84 -31.53
C GLU A 232 -0.15 -4.16 -32.85
N ASN A 233 1.06 -3.63 -32.97
CA ASN A 233 1.69 -3.44 -34.27
C ASN A 233 3.20 -3.28 -34.12
N GLY A 234 3.95 -4.27 -34.63
CA GLY A 234 5.38 -4.14 -34.86
C GLY A 234 5.67 -2.93 -35.74
N GLY A 235 6.32 -1.92 -35.17
CA GLY A 235 6.66 -0.69 -35.86
C GLY A 235 7.50 0.20 -34.96
N THR A 236 8.81 0.13 -35.16
CA THR A 236 9.84 1.04 -34.66
C THR A 236 9.34 2.47 -34.48
N VAL A 237 9.43 3.00 -33.26
CA VAL A 237 9.31 4.43 -32.99
C VAL A 237 10.71 5.06 -32.94
N GLU A 238 10.92 5.96 -33.90
CA GLU A 238 12.12 6.78 -34.08
C GLU A 238 12.37 7.66 -32.85
N SER A 239 13.58 7.55 -32.30
CA SER A 239 14.16 8.55 -31.40
C SER A 239 14.52 9.79 -32.22
N ALA A 240 13.85 10.91 -31.93
CA ALA A 240 14.12 12.19 -32.55
C ALA A 240 15.38 12.81 -31.94
N GLU A 241 16.50 12.61 -32.63
CA GLU A 241 17.75 13.35 -32.47
C GLU A 241 17.53 14.84 -32.76
N SER A 242 17.97 15.73 -31.84
CA SER A 242 18.26 17.12 -32.15
C SER A 242 19.66 17.48 -31.65
N ALA A 243 20.47 17.91 -32.61
CA ALA A 243 21.91 18.08 -32.57
C ALA A 243 22.43 19.26 -31.73
N ALA A 244 23.69 19.08 -31.32
CA ALA A 244 24.54 19.93 -30.50
C ALA A 244 25.01 21.25 -31.15
N GLY A 245 25.52 22.15 -30.31
CA GLY A 245 26.38 23.28 -30.69
C GLY A 245 27.07 23.98 -29.50
N ASP A 246 28.27 23.48 -29.14
CA ASP A 246 29.55 24.19 -28.83
C ASP A 246 29.58 25.29 -27.72
N ALA A 247 30.51 25.41 -26.75
CA ALA A 247 31.65 24.64 -26.24
C ALA A 247 32.16 25.27 -24.90
N GLU A 248 32.70 24.40 -24.02
CA GLU A 248 33.66 24.46 -22.88
C GLU A 248 34.49 25.73 -22.50
N PRO A 249 35.29 25.75 -21.38
CA PRO A 249 35.53 24.70 -20.37
C PRO A 249 35.66 25.08 -18.87
N ALA A 250 35.57 24.06 -18.01
CA ALA A 250 36.40 23.95 -16.80
C ALA A 250 36.67 22.46 -16.45
N ALA A 251 37.89 22.00 -16.76
CA ALA A 251 38.52 20.76 -16.26
C ALA A 251 38.83 20.89 -14.75
N ALA A 252 39.03 19.87 -13.91
CA ALA A 252 39.39 18.43 -14.04
C ALA A 252 38.89 17.74 -12.73
N ASP A 253 38.62 16.44 -12.63
CA ASP A 253 39.53 15.33 -12.92
C ASP A 253 38.73 14.06 -13.31
N SER A 254 39.26 13.33 -14.30
CA SER A 254 38.61 12.24 -15.01
C SER A 254 39.17 10.90 -14.56
N SER A 255 38.29 9.91 -14.42
CA SER A 255 38.59 8.55 -14.88
C SER A 255 37.64 8.22 -16.04
N ASP A 256 38.17 8.35 -17.25
CA ASP A 256 37.58 7.79 -18.47
C ASP A 256 37.41 6.27 -18.33
N ALA A 257 36.17 5.79 -18.35
CA ALA A 257 35.85 4.44 -18.79
C ALA A 257 34.73 4.56 -19.82
N SER A 258 35.09 4.54 -21.11
CA SER A 258 34.15 4.66 -22.23
C SER A 258 33.36 3.36 -22.50
N GLY A 259 33.09 2.57 -21.47
CA GLY A 259 32.45 1.27 -21.57
C GLY A 259 32.04 0.76 -20.20
N VAL A 260 31.06 -0.14 -20.19
CA VAL A 260 30.55 -0.80 -18.98
C VAL A 260 31.71 -1.47 -18.26
N ASP A 261 31.81 -1.24 -16.95
CA ASP A 261 32.77 -1.92 -16.10
C ASP A 261 32.57 -3.45 -16.24
N PRO A 262 33.63 -4.22 -16.53
CA PRO A 262 33.50 -5.65 -16.75
C PRO A 262 32.99 -6.44 -15.54
N GLU A 263 33.27 -6.00 -14.31
CA GLU A 263 32.78 -6.65 -13.10
C GLU A 263 31.29 -6.32 -12.89
N PHE A 264 30.90 -5.06 -13.09
CA PHE A 264 29.51 -4.64 -13.07
C PHE A 264 28.67 -5.35 -14.14
N LYS A 265 29.19 -5.45 -15.37
CA LYS A 265 28.54 -6.20 -16.44
C LYS A 265 28.33 -7.67 -16.07
N ALA A 266 29.35 -8.31 -15.50
CA ALA A 266 29.25 -9.72 -15.09
C ALA A 266 28.23 -9.93 -13.97
N MET A 267 28.12 -8.97 -13.04
CA MET A 267 27.11 -8.96 -11.99
C MET A 267 25.70 -8.88 -12.58
N MET A 268 25.45 -7.90 -13.46
CA MET A 268 24.15 -7.72 -14.10
C MET A 268 23.79 -8.91 -15.02
N ASP A 269 24.76 -9.47 -15.76
CA ASP A 269 24.56 -10.68 -16.57
C ASP A 269 24.17 -11.88 -15.69
N GLY A 270 24.77 -12.00 -14.50
CA GLY A 270 24.42 -13.03 -13.52
C GLY A 270 23.02 -12.84 -12.95
N TYR A 271 22.65 -11.59 -12.65
CA TYR A 271 21.31 -11.23 -12.20
C TYR A 271 20.25 -11.56 -13.27
N GLU A 272 20.50 -11.22 -14.53
CA GLU A 272 19.64 -11.59 -15.66
C GLU A 272 19.52 -13.12 -15.83
N SER A 273 20.65 -13.83 -15.74
CA SER A 273 20.66 -15.29 -15.85
C SER A 273 19.82 -15.96 -14.77
N PHE A 274 19.86 -15.46 -13.54
CA PHE A 274 19.03 -15.97 -12.45
C PHE A 274 17.53 -15.84 -12.79
N PHE A 275 17.10 -14.68 -13.27
CA PHE A 275 15.69 -14.48 -13.64
C PHE A 275 15.26 -15.32 -14.85
N ASN A 276 16.16 -15.57 -15.80
CA ASN A 276 15.89 -16.50 -16.89
C ASN A 276 15.64 -17.92 -16.36
N GLU A 277 16.47 -18.39 -15.43
CA GLU A 277 16.27 -19.69 -14.76
C GLU A 277 14.97 -19.73 -13.93
N TYR A 278 14.63 -18.62 -13.25
CA TYR A 278 13.37 -18.48 -12.53
C TYR A 278 12.16 -18.61 -13.48
N VAL A 279 12.16 -17.90 -14.60
CA VAL A 279 11.10 -17.96 -15.62
C VAL A 279 10.97 -19.37 -16.20
N GLU A 280 12.08 -20.03 -16.53
CA GLU A 280 12.07 -21.43 -16.97
C GLU A 280 11.49 -22.38 -15.91
N PHE A 281 11.85 -22.16 -14.64
CA PHE A 281 11.31 -22.93 -13.52
C PHE A 281 9.79 -22.74 -13.38
N ILE A 282 9.28 -21.49 -13.41
CA ILE A 282 7.85 -21.22 -13.30
C ILE A 282 7.06 -21.87 -14.43
N LYS A 283 7.57 -21.83 -15.68
CA LYS A 283 6.96 -22.53 -16.82
C LYS A 283 6.90 -24.05 -16.57
N ALA A 284 8.01 -24.66 -16.15
CA ALA A 284 8.08 -26.10 -15.88
C ALA A 284 7.19 -26.52 -14.69
N TYR A 285 7.10 -25.68 -13.66
CA TYR A 285 6.26 -25.90 -12.48
C TYR A 285 4.78 -25.80 -12.81
N GLY A 286 4.37 -24.80 -13.59
CA GLY A 286 2.99 -24.65 -14.08
C GLY A 286 2.52 -25.85 -14.90
N GLU A 287 3.41 -26.46 -15.69
CA GLU A 287 3.08 -27.68 -16.45
C GLU A 287 3.00 -28.95 -15.57
N ASN A 288 3.83 -29.07 -14.53
CA ASN A 288 3.94 -30.28 -13.71
C ASN A 288 4.17 -29.99 -12.21
N PRO A 289 3.18 -29.45 -11.47
CA PRO A 289 3.37 -28.92 -10.12
C PRO A 289 3.68 -30.01 -9.07
N THR A 290 3.36 -31.27 -9.36
CA THR A 290 3.63 -32.42 -8.46
C THR A 290 4.99 -33.08 -8.72
N SER A 291 5.85 -32.50 -9.58
CA SER A 291 7.18 -33.05 -9.86
C SER A 291 8.09 -32.92 -8.66
N THR A 292 8.51 -34.05 -8.09
CA THR A 292 9.44 -34.08 -6.95
C THR A 292 10.81 -33.48 -7.28
N GLU A 293 11.18 -33.46 -8.57
CA GLU A 293 12.42 -32.83 -9.05
C GLU A 293 12.30 -31.29 -9.05
N LEU A 294 11.14 -30.74 -9.45
CA LEU A 294 10.88 -29.30 -9.39
C LEU A 294 10.70 -28.81 -7.94
N ILE A 295 10.08 -29.61 -7.08
CA ILE A 295 9.99 -29.32 -5.63
C ILE A 295 11.38 -29.21 -5.00
N ALA A 296 12.33 -30.06 -5.39
CA ALA A 296 13.71 -29.97 -4.92
C ALA A 296 14.46 -28.76 -5.51
N GLN A 297 14.16 -28.38 -6.75
CA GLN A 297 14.72 -27.18 -7.40
C GLN A 297 14.22 -25.88 -6.76
N TYR A 298 12.98 -25.85 -6.25
CA TYR A 298 12.40 -24.67 -5.58
C TYR A 298 13.24 -24.19 -4.40
N SER A 299 13.67 -25.10 -3.51
CA SER A 299 14.52 -24.71 -2.36
C SER A 299 15.87 -24.14 -2.78
N ASN A 300 16.43 -24.62 -3.90
CA ASN A 300 17.68 -24.09 -4.45
C ASN A 300 17.44 -22.70 -5.09
N LEU A 301 16.33 -22.55 -5.84
CA LEU A 301 15.92 -21.30 -6.43
C LEU A 301 15.68 -20.20 -5.39
N MET A 302 15.06 -20.51 -4.25
CA MET A 302 14.88 -19.56 -3.14
C MET A 302 16.20 -19.12 -2.49
N ALA A 303 17.18 -20.03 -2.40
CA ALA A 303 18.51 -19.68 -1.91
C ALA A 303 19.24 -18.75 -2.90
N GLN A 304 19.18 -19.06 -4.19
CA GLN A 304 19.75 -18.22 -5.26
C GLN A 304 19.04 -16.87 -5.39
N TYR A 305 17.73 -16.81 -5.16
CA TYR A 305 16.96 -15.57 -5.11
C TYR A 305 17.49 -14.63 -4.02
N THR A 306 17.66 -15.17 -2.80
CA THR A 306 18.19 -14.41 -1.66
C THR A 306 19.60 -13.90 -1.93
N GLU A 307 20.47 -14.72 -2.54
CA GLU A 307 21.84 -14.34 -2.90
C GLU A 307 21.87 -13.28 -4.02
N SER A 308 21.04 -13.44 -5.04
CA SER A 308 20.95 -12.52 -6.18
C SER A 308 20.39 -11.16 -5.77
N MET A 309 19.33 -11.13 -4.95
CA MET A 309 18.77 -9.90 -4.40
C MET A 309 19.72 -9.23 -3.41
N GLY A 310 20.42 -10.02 -2.58
CA GLY A 310 21.46 -9.50 -1.69
C GLY A 310 22.58 -8.81 -2.47
N THR A 311 23.12 -9.47 -3.50
CA THR A 311 24.17 -8.91 -4.36
C THR A 311 23.71 -7.62 -5.05
N MET A 312 22.46 -7.58 -5.52
CA MET A 312 21.90 -6.39 -6.17
C MET A 312 21.66 -5.24 -5.19
N SER A 313 21.29 -5.53 -3.94
CA SER A 313 21.10 -4.51 -2.89
C SER A 313 22.40 -3.82 -2.46
N GLU A 314 23.56 -4.43 -2.73
CA GLU A 314 24.88 -3.84 -2.47
C GLU A 314 25.33 -2.87 -3.57
N VAL A 315 24.62 -2.82 -4.69
CA VAL A 315 24.92 -1.91 -5.80
C VAL A 315 24.49 -0.49 -5.43
N ASP A 316 25.46 0.39 -5.22
CA ASP A 316 25.20 1.82 -5.14
C ASP A 316 24.98 2.38 -6.55
N THR A 317 23.72 2.53 -6.91
CA THR A 317 23.32 3.05 -8.23
C THR A 317 23.74 4.50 -8.46
N SER A 318 24.05 5.25 -7.40
CA SER A 318 24.51 6.65 -7.47
C SER A 318 25.98 6.79 -7.83
N ASP A 319 26.77 5.73 -7.64
CA ASP A 319 28.19 5.66 -7.98
C ASP A 319 28.46 5.07 -9.38
N LEU A 320 27.40 4.67 -10.12
CA LEU A 320 27.53 4.07 -11.44
C LEU A 320 28.01 5.08 -12.48
N SER A 321 28.90 4.63 -13.36
CA SER A 321 29.25 5.41 -14.55
C SER A 321 28.02 5.52 -15.47
N PRO A 322 27.95 6.52 -16.38
CA PRO A 322 26.87 6.61 -17.34
C PRO A 322 26.71 5.35 -18.22
N ALA A 323 27.79 4.62 -18.49
CA ALA A 323 27.75 3.38 -19.25
C ALA A 323 27.17 2.22 -18.41
N ASP A 324 27.53 2.16 -17.12
CA ASP A 324 27.02 1.16 -16.18
C ASP A 324 25.54 1.39 -15.87
N ALA A 325 25.13 2.64 -15.64
CA ALA A 325 23.72 2.99 -15.42
C ALA A 325 22.85 2.64 -16.63
N ALA A 326 23.32 2.90 -17.85
CA ALA A 326 22.63 2.48 -19.06
C ALA A 326 22.53 0.95 -19.18
N TYR A 327 23.61 0.23 -18.82
CA TYR A 327 23.64 -1.23 -18.85
C TYR A 327 22.69 -1.85 -17.80
N TYR A 328 22.67 -1.26 -16.60
CA TYR A 328 21.74 -1.61 -15.53
C TYR A 328 20.29 -1.50 -16.00
N ALA A 329 19.91 -0.35 -16.58
CA ALA A 329 18.56 -0.12 -17.07
C ALA A 329 18.17 -1.10 -18.19
N GLU A 330 19.09 -1.40 -19.12
CA GLU A 330 18.86 -2.33 -20.23
C GLU A 330 18.62 -3.77 -19.72
N VAL A 331 19.46 -4.24 -18.81
CA VAL A 331 19.34 -5.58 -18.21
C VAL A 331 18.06 -5.70 -17.39
N THR A 332 17.76 -4.70 -16.56
CA THR A 332 16.54 -4.68 -15.74
C THR A 332 15.28 -4.69 -16.61
N ALA A 333 15.26 -3.94 -17.72
CA ALA A 333 14.15 -3.98 -18.67
C ALA A 333 13.95 -5.37 -19.30
N ARG A 334 15.04 -6.06 -19.69
CA ARG A 334 14.95 -7.44 -20.21
C ARG A 334 14.44 -8.44 -19.17
N ILE A 335 14.83 -8.28 -17.91
CA ILE A 335 14.34 -9.11 -16.81
C ILE A 335 12.83 -8.96 -16.67
N TYR A 336 12.32 -7.72 -16.66
CA TYR A 336 10.87 -7.48 -16.58
C TYR A 336 10.12 -8.02 -17.79
N GLU A 337 10.68 -7.88 -19.00
CA GLU A 337 10.09 -8.49 -20.20
C GLU A 337 9.99 -10.02 -20.07
N ASN A 338 11.03 -10.69 -19.57
CA ASN A 338 11.02 -12.14 -19.38
C ASN A 338 10.06 -12.59 -18.26
N LEU A 339 9.94 -11.82 -17.18
CA LEU A 339 8.99 -12.11 -16.09
C LEU A 339 7.53 -11.99 -16.55
N ALA A 340 7.23 -11.05 -17.44
CA ALA A 340 5.90 -10.91 -18.01
C ALA A 340 5.46 -12.12 -18.87
N GLU A 341 6.38 -13.00 -19.30
CA GLU A 341 6.02 -14.24 -20.01
C GLU A 341 5.42 -15.33 -19.11
N VAL A 342 5.52 -15.18 -17.78
CA VAL A 342 5.07 -16.17 -16.79
C VAL A 342 4.11 -15.63 -15.74
N ALA A 343 3.84 -14.33 -15.76
CA ALA A 343 2.70 -13.72 -15.10
C ALA A 343 1.41 -14.05 -15.88
#